data_AF-A0A9D5N5Z3-F1
#
_entry.id   AF-A0A9D5N5Z3-F1
#
_cell.length_a   1.000
_cell.length_b   1.000
_cell.length_c   1.000
_cell.angle_alpha   90.00
_cell.angle_beta   90.00
_cell.angle_gamma   90.00
#
_symmetry.space_group_name_H-M   'P 1'
#
loop_
_entity.id
_entity.type
_entity.pdbx_description
1 polymer ?
#
loop_
_entity_poly.entity_id
_entity_poly.type
_entity_poly.pdbx_seq_one_letter_code
_entity_poly.pdbx_strand_id
1 'polypeptide(L)' 'MLNEETKRKLRLLKIGEFIDTIELPRKDEQTLALPFEERFQLAVDSVYQQKYNDKVHRLIKSAKIRLWAVR' A
#
# COMPACT_ATOMS: atom_id res chain seq x y z
N MET A 1 -18.11 -3.88 -5.85
CA MET A 1 -16.86 -3.62 -6.60
C MET A 1 -16.67 -2.12 -6.73
N LEU A 2 -15.44 -1.61 -6.68
CA LEU A 2 -15.20 -0.17 -6.87
C LEU A 2 -15.58 0.25 -8.29
N ASN A 3 -16.20 1.42 -8.42
CA ASN A 3 -16.49 2.03 -9.72
C ASN A 3 -15.17 2.37 -10.45
N GLU A 4 -15.11 2.14 -11.76
CA GLU A 4 -13.99 2.49 -12.64
C GLU A 4 -13.59 3.97 -12.55
N GLU A 5 -14.56 4.87 -12.35
CA GLU A 5 -14.29 6.28 -12.16
C GLU A 5 -13.53 6.56 -10.85
N THR A 6 -13.86 5.82 -9.79
CA THR A 6 -13.17 5.90 -8.49
C THR A 6 -11.75 5.36 -8.60
N LYS A 7 -11.54 4.28 -9.36
CA LYS A 7 -10.20 3.75 -9.66
C LYS A 7 -9.35 4.78 -10.41
N ARG A 8 -9.92 5.44 -11.42
CA ARG A 8 -9.21 6.49 -12.17
C ARG A 8 -8.82 7.67 -11.26
N LYS A 9 -9.74 8.13 -10.40
CA LYS A 9 -9.46 9.21 -9.42
C LYS A 9 -8.33 8.82 -8.46
N LEU A 10 -8.32 7.59 -7.95
CA LEU A 10 -7.28 7.07 -7.05
C LEU A 10 -5.90 6.99 -7.73
N ARG A 11 -5.83 6.59 -9.00
CA ARG A 11 -4.57 6.62 -9.77
C ARG A 11 -4.05 8.04 -9.98
N LEU A 12 -4.94 8.99 -10.27
CA LEU A 12 -4.58 10.40 -10.46
C LEU A 12 -4.03 11.05 -9.18
N LEU A 13 -4.52 10.62 -8.01
CA LEU A 13 -4.03 11.08 -6.71
C LEU A 13 -2.69 10.44 -6.30
N LYS A 14 -2.09 9.58 -7.15
CA LYS A 14 -0.91 8.74 -6.83
C LYS A 14 -1.15 7.77 -5.66
N ILE A 15 -2.41 7.37 -5.48
CA ILE A 15 -2.89 6.46 -4.43
C ILE A 15 -3.44 5.17 -5.09
N GLY A 16 -2.93 4.84 -6.28
CA GLY A 16 -3.36 3.66 -7.04
C GLY A 16 -3.14 2.33 -6.33
N GLU A 17 -2.16 2.29 -5.42
CA GLU A 17 -1.81 1.12 -4.58
C GLU A 17 -3.00 0.61 -3.73
N PHE A 18 -3.95 1.49 -3.41
CA PHE A 18 -5.19 1.14 -2.71
C PHE A 18 -6.15 0.32 -3.58
N ILE A 19 -6.13 0.54 -4.89
CA ILE A 19 -6.95 -0.22 -5.83
C ILE A 19 -6.44 -1.66 -5.84
N ASP A 20 -5.12 -1.82 -5.90
CA ASP A 20 -4.48 -3.14 -5.92
C ASP A 20 -4.80 -3.92 -4.64
N THR A 21 -4.79 -3.28 -3.47
CA THR A 21 -5.15 -3.91 -2.18
C THR A 21 -6.64 -4.22 -2.03
N ILE A 22 -7.53 -3.44 -2.67
CA ILE A 22 -8.98 -3.69 -2.63
C ILE A 22 -9.40 -4.73 -3.68
N GLU A 23 -8.69 -4.80 -4.82
CA GLU A 23 -8.98 -5.74 -5.92
C GLU A 23 -8.22 -7.06 -5.84
N LEU A 24 -7.14 -7.12 -5.04
CA LEU A 24 -6.39 -8.34 -4.81
C LEU A 24 -7.37 -9.46 -4.41
N PRO A 25 -7.38 -10.61 -5.14
CA PRO A 25 -8.19 -11.76 -4.77
C PRO A 25 -7.86 -12.13 -3.33
N ARG A 26 -8.76 -11.77 -2.41
CA ARG A 26 -8.55 -12.02 -0.99
C ARG A 26 -8.58 -13.52 -0.79
N LYS A 27 -7.45 -14.09 -0.36
CA LYS A 27 -7.29 -15.52 -0.13
C LYS A 27 -8.28 -16.07 0.91
N ASP A 28 -8.82 -15.20 1.76
CA ASP A 28 -9.72 -15.58 2.84
C ASP A 28 -11.15 -15.09 2.60
N GLU A 29 -12.08 -16.04 2.44
CA GLU A 29 -13.53 -15.78 2.30
C GLU A 29 -14.10 -15.01 3.51
N GLN A 30 -13.48 -15.13 4.68
CA GLN A 30 -13.87 -14.44 5.91
C GLN A 30 -13.70 -12.91 5.79
N THR A 31 -12.73 -12.43 5.00
CA THR A 31 -12.50 -10.99 4.81
C THR A 31 -13.46 -10.37 3.80
N LEU A 32 -14.21 -11.18 3.05
CA LEU A 32 -15.29 -10.73 2.15
C LEU A 32 -16.60 -10.46 2.91
N ALA A 33 -16.78 -11.09 4.08
CA ALA A 33 -17.92 -10.88 4.96
C ALA A 33 -17.87 -9.55 5.74
N LEU A 34 -16.72 -8.88 5.77
CA LEU A 34 -16.54 -7.62 6.51
C LEU A 34 -17.21 -6.43 5.80
N PRO A 35 -17.78 -5.47 6.56
CA PRO A 35 -18.29 -4.20 6.03
C PRO A 35 -17.25 -3.44 5.20
N PHE A 36 -17.71 -2.60 4.28
CA PHE A 36 -16.81 -1.82 3.42
C PHE A 36 -15.83 -0.94 4.22
N GLU A 37 -16.27 -0.29 5.30
CA GLU A 37 -15.38 0.50 6.16
C GLU A 37 -14.18 -0.30 6.67
N GLU A 38 -14.40 -1.48 7.24
CA GLU A 38 -13.33 -2.31 7.79
C GLU A 38 -12.36 -2.77 6.70
N ARG A 39 -12.91 -3.11 5.52
CA ARG A 39 -12.09 -3.49 4.36
C ARG A 39 -11.26 -2.31 3.85
N PHE A 40 -11.77 -1.10 3.95
CA PHE A 40 -11.06 0.12 3.59
C PHE A 40 -9.97 0.46 4.61
N GLN A 41 -10.26 0.33 5.90
CA GLN A 41 -9.25 0.48 6.97
C GLN A 41 -8.06 -0.46 6.76
N LEU A 42 -8.32 -1.74 6.50
CA LEU A 42 -7.25 -2.71 6.22
C LEU A 42 -6.42 -2.35 4.98
N ALA A 43 -7.05 -1.81 3.93
CA ALA A 43 -6.33 -1.34 2.74
C ALA A 43 -5.45 -0.11 3.05
N VAL A 44 -5.98 0.83 3.84
CA VAL A 44 -5.22 2.01 4.32
C VAL A 44 -3.98 1.57 5.11
N ASP A 45 -4.16 0.67 6.07
CA ASP A 45 -3.07 0.19 6.92
C ASP A 45 -2.00 -0.54 6.11
N SER A 46 -2.42 -1.38 5.14
CA SER A 46 -1.51 -2.10 4.27
C SER A 46 -0.66 -1.16 3.40
N VAL A 47 -1.28 -0.17 2.77
CA VAL A 47 -0.55 0.80 1.94
C VAL A 47 0.35 1.70 2.79
N TYR A 48 -0.09 2.09 3.98
CA TYR A 48 0.73 2.85 4.91
C TYR A 48 2.01 2.08 5.30
N GLN A 49 1.87 0.80 5.65
CA GLN A 49 2.99 -0.09 5.97
C GLN A 49 3.95 -0.22 4.78
N GLN A 50 3.44 -0.41 3.56
CA GLN A 50 4.26 -0.52 2.36
C GLN A 50 5.10 0.76 2.14
N LYS A 51 4.48 1.95 2.22
CA LYS A 51 5.20 3.23 2.07
C LYS A 51 6.23 3.46 3.16
N TYR A 52 5.91 3.08 4.39
CA TYR A 52 6.85 3.17 5.50
C TYR A 52 8.07 2.26 5.28
N ASN A 53 7.83 1.01 4.87
CA ASN A 53 8.88 0.05 4.57
C ASN A 53 9.77 0.51 3.43
N ASP A 54 9.22 1.11 2.38
CA ASP A 54 9.99 1.70 1.27
C ASP A 54 10.88 2.85 1.74
N LYS A 55 10.35 3.72 2.61
CA LYS A 55 11.12 4.81 3.23
C LYS A 55 12.28 4.26 4.06
N VAL A 56 12.01 3.27 4.91
CA VAL A 56 13.03 2.61 5.74
C VAL A 56 14.09 1.96 4.87
N HIS A 57 13.70 1.23 3.81
CA HIS A 57 14.65 0.62 2.88
C HIS A 57 15.56 1.65 2.19
N ARG A 58 15.00 2.78 1.75
CA ARG A 58 15.80 3.88 1.17
C ARG A 58 16.79 4.46 2.18
N LEU A 59 16.37 4.65 3.43
CA LEU A 59 17.23 5.14 4.51
C LEU A 59 18.38 4.15 4.77
N ILE A 60 18.08 2.85 4.89
CA ILE A 60 19.09 1.79 5.08
C ILE A 60 20.07 1.77 3.90
N LYS A 61 19.58 1.82 2.66
CA LYS A 61 20.43 1.86 1.46
C LYS A 61 21.36 3.08 1.48
N SER A 62 20.84 4.26 1.82
CA SER A 62 21.65 5.48 1.95
C SER A 62 22.71 5.39 3.05
N ALA A 63 22.37 4.76 4.19
CA ALA A 63 23.29 4.59 5.31
C ALA A 63 24.42 3.62 4.97
N LYS A 64 24.12 2.52 4.27
CA LYS A 64 25.14 1.57 3.79
C LYS A 64 26.13 2.23 2.84
N ILE A 65 25.65 3.10 1.93
CA ILE A 65 26.52 3.87 1.01
C ILE A 65 27.42 4.83 1.80
N ARG A 66 26.89 5.51 2.84
CA ARG A 66 27.69 6.40 3.70
C ARG A 66 28.77 5.67 4.50
N LEU A 67 28.49 4.48 5.02
CA LEU A 67 29.48 3.68 5.76
C LEU A 67 30.61 3.17 4.86
N TRP A 68 30.31 2.89 3.60
CA TRP A 68 31.32 2.47 2.63
C TRP A 68 32.15 3.64 2.08
N ALA A 69 31.59 4.85 2.00
CA ALA A 69 32.31 6.06 1.56
C ALA A 69 33.27 6.65 2.60
N VAL A 70 33.18 6.23 3.87
CA VAL A 70 34.00 6.73 4.99
C VAL A 70 35.10 5.72 5.40
N ARG A 71 35.32 4.67 4.60
CA ARG A 71 36.32 3.64 4.86
C ARG A 71 37.36 3.61 3.75
#